data_AF-A0A6B2V106-F1
#
_entry.id   AF-A0A6B2V106-F1
#
_cell.length_a   1.000
_cell.length_b   1.000
_cell.length_c   1.000
_cell.angle_alpha   90.00
_cell.angle_beta   90.00
_cell.angle_gamma   90.00
#
_symmetry.space_group_name_H-M   'P 1'
#
loop_
_entity.id
_entity.type
_entity.pdbx_description
1 polymer ?
#
loop_
_entity_poly.entity_id
_entity_poly.type
_entity_poly.pdbx_seq_one_letter_code
_entity_poly.pdbx_strand_id
1 'polypeptide(L)'
;VLSFAEAPRGAVDLSHSRVGVLRDDPATWPRALVLDGLAYDGLQPVLAARARLPWLDRDPGGFVPRPYEQLGAHYRQHGRDADARTVLLARQRRLRRTLSRPARAWSLLQDATVGYGYQPQRAVWLLAALFAAGTLLFAADPPAPSGDGKPPGFQPAIYTLDVLIPVVDFGQQSAYAPHGALRWAVVALVTAGWLLATTAATGLNRVLRRN
;
A
#
# COMPACT_ATOMS: atom_id res chain seq x y z
N VAL A 1 23.26 -11.52 -31.64
CA VAL A 1 22.88 -12.57 -30.66
C VAL A 1 24.00 -12.67 -29.64
N LEU A 2 23.72 -12.59 -28.35
CA LEU A 2 24.74 -12.76 -27.29
C LEU A 2 24.54 -14.14 -26.65
N SER A 3 25.60 -14.94 -26.52
CA SER A 3 25.56 -16.26 -25.87
C SER A 3 26.85 -16.54 -25.12
N PHE A 4 26.77 -17.18 -23.96
CA PHE A 4 27.93 -17.67 -23.23
C PHE A 4 28.17 -19.14 -23.58
N ALA A 5 29.32 -19.43 -24.20
CA ALA A 5 29.74 -20.80 -24.50
C ALA A 5 30.13 -21.58 -23.23
N GLU A 6 30.73 -20.88 -22.27
CA GLU A 6 31.08 -21.39 -20.94
C GLU A 6 30.72 -20.34 -19.89
N ALA A 7 30.52 -20.75 -18.64
CA ALA A 7 30.27 -19.83 -17.53
C ALA A 7 31.49 -18.92 -17.31
N PRO A 8 31.35 -17.59 -17.54
CA PRO A 8 32.46 -16.66 -17.35
C PRO A 8 32.98 -16.71 -15.91
N ARG A 9 34.31 -16.71 -15.74
CA ARG A 9 34.95 -16.78 -14.41
C ARG A 9 34.78 -15.49 -13.61
N GLY A 10 34.47 -14.36 -14.27
CA GLY A 10 34.31 -13.04 -13.68
C GLY A 10 32.86 -12.56 -13.61
N ALA A 11 32.68 -11.35 -13.10
CA ALA A 11 31.41 -10.64 -13.20
C ALA A 11 31.17 -10.22 -14.65
N VAL A 12 29.94 -10.44 -15.13
CA VAL A 12 29.51 -9.95 -16.44
C VAL A 12 28.59 -8.77 -16.23
N ASP A 13 28.98 -7.64 -16.78
CA ASP A 13 28.17 -6.43 -16.77
C ASP A 13 27.53 -6.22 -18.14
N LEU A 14 26.20 -6.33 -18.20
CA LEU A 14 25.39 -6.02 -19.38
C LEU A 14 24.56 -4.76 -19.16
N SER A 15 24.89 -3.96 -18.15
CA SER A 15 24.13 -2.76 -17.82
C SER A 15 24.06 -1.80 -19.00
N HIS A 16 22.90 -1.18 -19.16
CA HIS A 16 22.61 -0.21 -20.24
C HIS A 16 22.89 -0.70 -21.67
N SER A 17 23.06 -2.01 -21.88
CA SER A 17 23.28 -2.57 -23.21
C SER A 17 21.97 -2.90 -23.91
N ARG A 18 21.97 -2.95 -25.25
CA ARG A 18 20.82 -3.41 -26.04
C ARG A 18 21.24 -4.62 -26.86
N VAL A 19 20.53 -5.73 -26.67
CA VAL A 19 20.84 -7.01 -27.32
C VAL A 19 19.59 -7.50 -28.05
N GLY A 20 19.67 -7.73 -29.37
CA GLY A 20 18.51 -8.25 -30.10
C GLY A 20 18.01 -9.60 -29.56
N VAL A 21 18.88 -10.61 -29.55
CA VAL A 21 18.57 -11.92 -28.95
C VAL A 21 19.63 -12.30 -27.94
N LEU A 22 19.20 -12.55 -26.72
CA LEU A 22 20.03 -13.04 -25.62
C LEU A 22 19.78 -14.53 -25.44
N ARG A 23 20.83 -15.32 -25.66
CA ARG A 23 20.84 -16.75 -25.34
C ARG A 23 21.28 -16.91 -23.90
N ASP A 24 20.31 -17.08 -23.02
CA ASP A 24 20.56 -17.41 -21.63
C ASP A 24 20.33 -18.90 -21.40
N ASP A 25 21.37 -19.58 -20.93
CA ASP A 25 21.32 -20.97 -20.55
C ASP A 25 21.63 -21.04 -19.05
N PRO A 26 20.73 -21.59 -18.22
CA PRO A 26 20.96 -21.78 -16.79
C PRO A 26 22.27 -22.48 -16.45
N ALA A 27 22.80 -23.33 -17.34
CA ALA A 27 24.07 -24.03 -17.16
C ALA A 27 25.30 -23.14 -17.34
N THR A 28 25.20 -22.04 -18.10
CA THR A 28 26.35 -21.17 -18.44
C THR A 28 26.27 -19.79 -17.82
N TRP A 29 25.36 -19.56 -16.88
CA TRP A 29 25.26 -18.27 -16.21
C TRP A 29 26.51 -17.94 -15.39
N PRO A 30 27.04 -16.70 -15.51
CA PRO A 30 28.13 -16.24 -14.69
C PRO A 30 27.73 -16.18 -13.20
N ARG A 31 28.72 -16.11 -12.31
CA ARG A 31 28.47 -16.00 -10.86
C ARG A 31 27.88 -14.66 -10.47
N ALA A 32 28.32 -13.58 -11.13
CA ALA A 32 27.81 -12.23 -10.94
C ALA A 32 27.37 -11.67 -12.30
N LEU A 33 26.14 -11.18 -12.36
CA LEU A 33 25.52 -10.71 -13.60
C LEU A 33 24.75 -9.41 -13.33
N VAL A 34 25.25 -8.30 -13.87
CA VAL A 34 24.59 -6.99 -13.76
C VAL A 34 23.71 -6.80 -14.98
N LEU A 35 22.41 -6.60 -14.76
CA LEU A 35 21.39 -6.49 -15.82
C LEU A 35 20.66 -5.16 -15.81
N ASP A 36 21.05 -4.22 -14.95
CA ASP A 36 20.33 -2.95 -14.85
C ASP A 36 20.40 -2.16 -16.16
N GLY A 37 19.23 -1.79 -16.70
CA GLY A 37 19.14 -1.10 -17.98
C GLY A 37 19.44 -1.96 -19.23
N LEU A 38 19.68 -3.27 -19.11
CA LEU A 38 19.78 -4.17 -20.27
C LEU A 38 18.44 -4.23 -21.00
N ALA A 39 18.40 -3.86 -22.27
CA ALA A 39 17.27 -4.06 -23.17
C ALA A 39 17.48 -5.30 -24.06
N TYR A 40 16.46 -6.15 -24.20
CA TYR A 40 16.49 -7.27 -25.14
C TYR A 40 15.15 -7.50 -25.85
N ASP A 41 15.20 -7.94 -27.11
CA ASP A 41 14.00 -8.19 -27.92
C ASP A 41 13.57 -9.67 -27.82
N GLY A 42 14.54 -10.58 -27.77
CA GLY A 42 14.32 -12.03 -27.72
C GLY A 42 15.16 -12.74 -26.65
N LEU A 43 14.57 -13.76 -26.01
CA LEU A 43 15.26 -14.68 -25.13
C LEU A 43 15.22 -16.10 -25.69
N GLN A 44 16.39 -16.75 -25.71
CA GLN A 44 16.53 -18.14 -26.12
C GLN A 44 17.30 -18.94 -25.07
N PRO A 45 16.94 -20.21 -24.79
CA PRO A 45 15.75 -20.90 -25.27
C PRO A 45 14.49 -20.37 -24.58
N VAL A 46 13.32 -20.84 -25.01
CA VAL A 46 12.03 -20.48 -24.40
C VAL A 46 11.89 -21.23 -23.07
N LEU A 47 12.19 -20.56 -21.95
CA LEU A 47 12.14 -21.14 -20.61
C LEU A 47 10.94 -20.63 -19.81
N ALA A 48 10.48 -21.43 -18.85
CA ALA A 48 9.48 -20.99 -17.85
C ALA A 48 10.07 -19.92 -16.93
N ALA A 49 9.22 -19.01 -16.44
CA ALA A 49 9.65 -17.91 -15.58
C ALA A 49 10.44 -18.40 -14.36
N ARG A 50 9.99 -19.49 -13.73
CA ARG A 50 10.65 -20.06 -12.54
C ARG A 50 12.08 -20.51 -12.79
N ALA A 51 12.35 -21.06 -13.98
CA ALA A 51 13.69 -21.49 -14.34
C ALA A 51 14.62 -20.29 -14.57
N ARG A 52 14.06 -19.18 -15.09
CA ARG A 52 14.81 -17.99 -15.47
C ARG A 52 15.06 -17.03 -14.31
N LEU A 53 14.13 -16.90 -13.36
CA LEU A 53 14.20 -15.97 -12.21
C LEU A 53 15.56 -15.93 -11.47
N PRO A 54 16.25 -17.06 -11.20
CA PRO A 54 17.51 -17.04 -10.47
C PRO A 54 18.61 -16.18 -11.13
N TRP A 55 18.56 -15.93 -12.44
CA TRP A 55 19.57 -15.09 -13.10
C TRP A 55 19.48 -13.62 -12.68
N LEU A 56 18.29 -13.14 -12.27
CA LEU A 56 18.06 -11.77 -11.82
C LEU A 56 18.61 -11.54 -10.42
N ASP A 57 18.85 -12.64 -9.69
CA ASP A 57 19.33 -12.61 -8.31
C ASP A 57 20.86 -12.67 -8.22
N ARG A 58 21.55 -12.71 -9.38
CA ARG A 58 23.02 -12.75 -9.50
C ARG A 58 23.65 -11.37 -9.56
N ASP A 59 22.85 -10.31 -9.49
CA ASP A 59 23.38 -8.95 -9.48
C ASP A 59 24.10 -8.69 -8.15
N PRO A 60 25.42 -8.41 -8.15
CA PRO A 60 26.17 -8.10 -6.95
C PRO A 60 25.71 -6.80 -6.27
N GLY A 61 25.08 -5.89 -7.02
CA GLY A 61 24.44 -4.66 -6.51
C GLY A 61 23.12 -4.90 -5.76
N GLY A 62 22.63 -6.14 -5.75
CA GLY A 62 21.43 -6.53 -5.02
C GLY A 62 20.15 -6.45 -5.85
N PHE A 63 19.02 -6.18 -5.19
CA PHE A 63 17.71 -6.25 -5.83
C PHE A 63 17.44 -5.02 -6.71
N VAL A 64 17.36 -5.24 -8.03
CA VAL A 64 16.97 -4.23 -9.02
C VAL A 64 15.56 -4.54 -9.56
N PRO A 65 14.57 -3.62 -9.47
CA PRO A 65 13.20 -3.90 -9.91
C PRO A 65 13.02 -4.00 -11.44
N ARG A 66 13.78 -3.23 -12.22
CA ARG A 66 13.59 -3.03 -13.66
C ARG A 66 13.77 -4.31 -14.49
N PRO A 67 14.79 -5.16 -14.26
CA PRO A 67 14.93 -6.44 -14.97
C PRO A 67 13.72 -7.38 -14.82
N TYR A 68 13.03 -7.35 -13.68
CA TYR A 68 11.81 -8.15 -13.49
C TYR A 68 10.63 -7.63 -14.32
N GLU A 69 10.47 -6.31 -14.43
CA GLU A 69 9.41 -5.71 -15.25
C GLU A 69 9.59 -6.02 -16.72
N GLN A 70 10.82 -5.92 -17.22
CA GLN A 70 11.15 -6.25 -18.60
C GLN A 70 10.95 -7.73 -18.91
N LEU A 71 11.37 -8.63 -18.01
CA LEU A 71 11.12 -10.06 -18.17
C LEU A 71 9.62 -10.38 -18.17
N GLY A 72 8.84 -9.74 -17.30
CA GLY A 72 7.38 -9.88 -17.29
C GLY A 72 6.74 -9.35 -18.58
N ALA A 73 7.21 -8.22 -19.10
CA ALA A 73 6.75 -7.65 -20.37
C ALA A 73 7.05 -8.59 -21.55
N HIS A 74 8.26 -9.15 -21.61
CA HIS A 74 8.66 -10.12 -22.62
C HIS A 74 7.74 -11.35 -22.63
N TYR A 75 7.43 -11.92 -21.46
CA TYR A 75 6.51 -13.07 -21.38
C TYR A 75 5.10 -12.71 -21.84
N ARG A 76 4.57 -11.53 -21.53
CA ARG A 76 3.25 -11.09 -22.02
C ARG A 76 3.23 -10.92 -23.53
N GLN A 77 4.26 -10.31 -24.11
CA GLN A 77 4.38 -10.13 -25.56
C GLN A 77 4.38 -11.46 -26.33
N HIS A 78 4.86 -12.53 -25.69
CA HIS A 78 4.88 -13.89 -26.25
C HIS A 78 3.67 -14.75 -25.81
N GLY A 79 2.61 -14.14 -25.27
CA GLY A 79 1.37 -14.83 -24.88
C GLY A 79 1.46 -15.70 -23.61
N ARG A 80 2.53 -15.56 -22.82
CA ARG A 80 2.77 -16.36 -21.60
C ARG A 80 2.41 -15.60 -20.33
N ASP A 81 1.11 -15.31 -20.17
CA ASP A 81 0.61 -14.51 -19.05
C ASP A 81 0.86 -15.15 -17.67
N ALA A 82 0.79 -16.48 -17.56
CA ALA A 82 1.06 -17.19 -16.32
C ALA A 82 2.52 -17.02 -15.85
N ASP A 83 3.46 -17.01 -16.80
CA ASP A 83 4.87 -16.76 -16.52
C ASP A 83 5.12 -15.30 -16.17
N ALA A 84 4.51 -14.37 -16.89
CA ALA A 84 4.58 -12.94 -16.55
C ALA A 84 4.09 -12.64 -15.12
N ARG A 85 2.94 -13.22 -14.73
CA ARG A 85 2.42 -13.12 -13.36
C ARG A 85 3.41 -13.69 -12.34
N THR A 86 4.03 -14.82 -12.66
CA THR A 86 5.04 -15.45 -11.78
C THR A 86 6.23 -14.52 -11.55
N VAL A 87 6.73 -13.84 -12.59
CA VAL A 87 7.85 -12.89 -12.48
C VAL A 87 7.47 -11.67 -11.62
N LEU A 88 6.30 -11.07 -11.87
CA LEU A 88 5.85 -9.90 -11.11
C LEU A 88 5.56 -10.24 -9.63
N LEU A 89 5.04 -11.44 -9.35
CA LEU A 89 4.89 -11.92 -7.98
C LEU A 89 6.25 -12.14 -7.30
N ALA A 90 7.25 -12.66 -8.01
CA ALA A 90 8.60 -12.80 -7.49
C ALA A 90 9.22 -11.43 -7.15
N ARG A 91 9.05 -10.44 -8.03
CA ARG A 91 9.45 -9.04 -7.78
C ARG A 91 8.80 -8.48 -6.52
N GLN A 92 7.49 -8.65 -6.36
CA GLN A 92 6.76 -8.13 -5.20
C GLN A 92 7.20 -8.80 -3.89
N ARG A 93 7.47 -10.12 -3.92
CA ARG A 93 8.01 -10.86 -2.77
C ARG A 93 9.40 -10.36 -2.37
N ARG A 94 10.27 -10.08 -3.35
CA ARG A 94 11.61 -9.49 -3.12
C ARG A 94 11.52 -8.09 -2.53
N LEU A 95 10.69 -7.23 -3.12
CA LEU A 95 10.46 -5.87 -2.62
C LEU A 95 9.97 -5.86 -1.16
N ARG A 96 9.09 -6.79 -0.78
CA ARG A 96 8.65 -6.93 0.61
C ARG A 96 9.75 -7.39 1.57
N ARG A 97 10.76 -8.12 1.06
CA ARG A 97 11.91 -8.57 1.85
C ARG A 97 12.98 -7.49 1.99
N THR A 98 13.06 -6.53 1.06
CA THR A 98 13.99 -5.40 1.14
C THR A 98 13.46 -4.24 1.99
N LEU A 99 12.15 -4.18 2.25
CA LEU A 99 11.58 -3.23 3.21
C LEU A 99 12.00 -3.58 4.64
N SER A 100 12.72 -2.66 5.30
CA SER A 100 13.01 -2.76 6.73
C SER A 100 11.70 -2.76 7.53
N ARG A 101 11.67 -3.44 8.68
CA ARG A 101 10.48 -3.43 9.57
C ARG A 101 9.95 -2.01 9.87
N PRO A 102 10.78 -0.98 10.10
CA PRO A 102 10.29 0.38 10.25
C PRO A 102 9.78 0.98 8.93
N ALA A 103 10.37 0.68 7.77
CA ALA A 103 9.83 1.12 6.48
C ALA A 103 8.45 0.50 6.17
N ARG A 104 8.17 -0.71 6.68
CA ARG A 104 6.85 -1.34 6.57
C ARG A 104 5.80 -0.67 7.47
N ALA A 105 6.19 -0.28 8.68
CA ALA A 105 5.34 0.51 9.58
C ALA A 105 5.13 1.94 9.01
N TRP A 106 6.18 2.55 8.47
CA TRP A 106 6.13 3.84 7.81
C TRP A 106 5.30 3.81 6.53
N SER A 107 5.38 2.75 5.73
CA SER A 107 4.52 2.54 4.56
C SER A 107 3.06 2.32 4.94
N LEU A 108 2.77 1.68 6.08
CA LEU A 108 1.40 1.59 6.60
C LEU A 108 0.88 2.96 7.06
N LEU A 109 1.75 3.77 7.68
CA LEU A 109 1.44 5.12 8.12
C LEU A 109 1.29 6.08 6.92
N GLN A 110 2.11 5.92 5.89
CA GLN A 110 1.99 6.60 4.59
C GLN A 110 0.77 6.13 3.81
N ASP A 111 0.43 4.85 3.78
CA ASP A 111 -0.80 4.38 3.15
C ASP A 111 -2.04 4.93 3.88
N ALA A 112 -1.94 5.16 5.19
CA ALA A 112 -2.97 5.83 5.98
C ALA A 112 -3.03 7.36 5.74
N THR A 113 -1.92 8.02 5.41
CA THR A 113 -1.85 9.49 5.26
C THR A 113 -1.81 10.01 3.82
N VAL A 114 -1.26 9.24 2.87
CA VAL A 114 -1.02 9.59 1.46
C VAL A 114 -2.07 8.96 0.53
N GLY A 115 -2.86 8.01 1.01
CA GLY A 115 -3.97 7.36 0.29
C GLY A 115 -5.19 8.23 0.00
N TYR A 116 -5.07 9.56 -0.08
CA TYR A 116 -6.19 10.48 -0.40
C TYR A 116 -6.25 10.83 -1.90
N GLY A 117 -5.89 9.87 -2.75
CA GLY A 117 -5.92 10.03 -4.19
C GLY A 117 -7.16 9.44 -4.89
N TYR A 118 -7.64 8.25 -4.49
CA TYR A 118 -8.52 7.49 -5.41
C TYR A 118 -9.42 6.39 -4.80
N GLN A 119 -9.67 6.36 -3.49
CA GLN A 119 -10.58 5.35 -2.91
C GLN A 119 -11.46 5.92 -1.77
N PRO A 120 -12.59 6.60 -2.09
CA PRO A 120 -13.52 7.12 -1.07
C PRO A 120 -14.03 6.05 -0.10
N GLN A 121 -14.08 4.78 -0.52
CA GLN A 121 -14.48 3.64 0.31
C GLN A 121 -13.64 3.45 1.58
N ARG A 122 -12.33 3.78 1.58
CA ARG A 122 -11.47 3.55 2.76
C ARG A 122 -11.75 4.55 3.87
N ALA A 123 -12.06 5.80 3.51
CA ALA A 123 -12.49 6.82 4.47
C ALA A 123 -13.82 6.42 5.13
N VAL A 124 -14.75 5.85 4.36
CA VAL A 124 -16.02 5.31 4.89
C VAL A 124 -15.76 4.17 5.88
N TRP A 125 -14.87 3.23 5.56
CA TRP A 125 -14.51 2.15 6.49
C TRP A 125 -13.80 2.66 7.75
N LEU A 126 -12.92 3.65 7.63
CA LEU A 126 -12.26 4.27 8.78
C LEU A 126 -13.27 5.01 9.66
N LEU A 127 -14.18 5.76 9.06
CA LEU A 127 -15.28 6.44 9.75
C LEU A 127 -16.17 5.42 10.48
N ALA A 128 -16.55 4.32 9.80
CA ALA A 128 -17.34 3.24 10.39
C ALA A 128 -16.60 2.54 11.55
N ALA A 129 -15.28 2.34 11.43
CA ALA A 129 -14.46 1.77 12.48
C ALA A 129 -14.35 2.69 13.71
N LEU A 130 -14.13 3.99 13.51
CA LEU A 130 -14.11 4.98 14.60
C LEU A 130 -15.49 5.10 15.28
N PHE A 131 -16.56 5.07 14.49
CA PHE A 131 -17.93 5.06 14.99
C PHE A 131 -18.23 3.80 15.83
N ALA A 132 -17.86 2.62 15.33
CA ALA A 132 -18.03 1.37 16.07
C ALA A 132 -17.20 1.36 17.37
N ALA A 133 -15.95 1.80 17.30
CA ALA A 133 -15.06 1.88 18.47
C ALA A 133 -15.58 2.86 19.53
N GLY A 134 -16.01 4.06 19.13
CA GLY A 134 -16.63 5.04 20.04
C GLY A 134 -17.92 4.51 20.66
N THR A 135 -18.79 3.89 19.84
CA THR A 135 -20.05 3.31 20.32
C THR A 135 -19.79 2.22 21.37
N LEU A 136 -18.82 1.33 21.13
CA LEU A 136 -18.45 0.29 22.09
C LEU A 136 -17.81 0.87 23.35
N LEU A 137 -16.94 1.86 23.21
CA LEU A 137 -16.28 2.52 24.34
C LEU A 137 -17.29 3.20 25.26
N PHE A 138 -18.21 4.01 24.70
CA PHE A 138 -19.22 4.71 25.48
C PHE A 138 -20.38 3.81 25.93
N ALA A 139 -20.58 2.65 25.29
CA ALA A 139 -21.48 1.63 25.81
C ALA A 139 -20.90 0.92 27.05
N ALA A 140 -19.57 0.73 27.07
CA ALA A 140 -18.87 0.10 28.19
C ALA A 140 -18.70 1.07 29.38
N ASP A 141 -18.41 2.34 29.11
CA ASP A 141 -18.27 3.39 30.11
C ASP A 141 -19.12 4.60 29.73
N PRO A 142 -20.42 4.62 30.09
CA PRO A 142 -21.30 5.73 29.77
C PRO A 142 -20.86 7.02 30.47
N PRO A 143 -20.66 8.13 29.73
CA PRO A 143 -20.36 9.42 30.33
C PRO A 143 -21.48 9.85 31.29
N ALA A 144 -21.10 10.57 32.34
CA ALA A 144 -22.06 11.08 33.30
C ALA A 144 -22.91 12.20 32.67
N PRO A 145 -24.22 12.25 32.98
CA PRO A 145 -25.05 13.38 32.56
C PRO A 145 -24.54 14.68 33.18
N SER A 146 -24.65 15.76 32.41
CA SER A 146 -24.19 17.08 32.78
C SER A 146 -25.34 18.08 32.68
N GLY A 147 -25.50 18.93 33.69
CA GLY A 147 -26.54 19.97 33.76
C GLY A 147 -27.67 19.65 34.76
N ASP A 148 -28.50 20.66 35.02
CA ASP A 148 -29.52 20.64 36.08
C ASP A 148 -30.88 20.04 35.64
N GLY A 149 -31.00 19.68 34.35
CA GLY A 149 -32.21 19.11 33.76
C GLY A 149 -32.23 17.58 33.75
N LYS A 150 -33.39 16.99 33.43
CA LYS A 150 -33.48 15.54 33.19
C LYS A 150 -32.84 15.21 31.83
N PRO A 151 -31.70 14.49 31.79
CA PRO A 151 -31.02 14.21 30.53
C PRO A 151 -31.86 13.26 29.66
N PRO A 152 -31.79 13.37 28.31
CA PRO A 152 -32.37 12.37 27.42
C PRO A 152 -31.72 11.00 27.67
N GLY A 153 -32.41 9.90 27.42
CA GLY A 153 -31.84 8.56 27.61
C GLY A 153 -30.53 8.40 26.84
N PHE A 154 -29.47 7.97 27.51
CA PHE A 154 -28.15 7.86 26.89
C PHE A 154 -28.14 6.82 25.78
N GLN A 155 -27.72 7.21 24.58
CA GLN A 155 -27.59 6.33 23.43
C GLN A 155 -26.15 6.40 22.90
N PRO A 156 -25.30 5.38 23.15
CA PRO A 156 -23.87 5.43 22.82
C PRO A 156 -23.59 5.69 21.33
N ALA A 157 -24.43 5.15 20.44
CA ALA A 157 -24.32 5.36 19.01
C ALA A 157 -24.60 6.82 18.62
N ILE A 158 -25.68 7.42 19.13
CA ILE A 158 -26.02 8.81 18.83
C ILE A 158 -24.98 9.76 19.43
N TYR A 159 -24.53 9.50 20.66
CA TYR A 159 -23.45 10.25 21.28
C TYR A 159 -22.15 10.20 20.45
N THR A 160 -21.81 9.02 19.91
CA THR A 160 -20.62 8.89 19.05
C THR A 160 -20.80 9.66 17.74
N LEU A 161 -21.99 9.66 17.14
CA LEU A 161 -22.27 10.44 15.94
C LEU A 161 -22.16 11.95 16.18
N ASP A 162 -22.68 12.46 17.30
CA ASP A 162 -22.53 13.87 17.69
C ASP A 162 -21.06 14.27 17.75
N VAL A 163 -20.25 13.43 18.42
CA VAL A 163 -18.82 13.67 18.59
C VAL A 163 -18.05 13.58 17.26
N LEU A 164 -18.44 12.66 16.39
CA LEU A 164 -17.74 12.38 15.13
C LEU A 164 -18.15 13.30 13.98
N ILE A 165 -19.38 13.84 14.02
CA ILE A 165 -19.98 14.72 13.02
C ILE A 165 -20.23 16.10 13.65
N PRO A 166 -19.20 16.96 13.76
CA PRO A 166 -19.27 18.21 14.54
C PRO A 166 -20.24 19.27 13.98
N VAL A 167 -20.84 19.02 12.82
CA VAL A 167 -21.78 19.94 12.16
C VAL A 167 -23.23 19.67 12.58
N VAL A 168 -23.52 18.47 13.10
CA VAL A 168 -24.88 18.05 13.47
C VAL A 168 -24.93 17.83 14.97
N ASP A 169 -25.90 18.46 15.64
CA ASP A 169 -26.14 18.27 17.07
C ASP A 169 -27.45 17.48 17.25
N PHE A 170 -27.33 16.23 17.70
CA PHE A 170 -28.41 15.35 18.11
C PHE A 170 -28.75 15.49 19.61
N GLY A 171 -28.06 16.39 20.32
CA GLY A 171 -28.36 16.78 21.71
C GLY A 171 -27.78 15.86 22.79
N GLN A 172 -27.05 14.80 22.43
CA GLN A 172 -26.42 13.88 23.40
C GLN A 172 -25.09 14.44 23.89
N GLN A 173 -24.26 15.00 23.01
CA GLN A 173 -22.96 15.57 23.41
C GLN A 173 -23.11 16.70 24.44
N SER A 174 -24.13 17.55 24.30
CA SER A 174 -24.40 18.68 25.20
C SER A 174 -24.97 18.25 26.56
N ALA A 175 -25.58 17.06 26.63
CA ALA A 175 -26.20 16.53 27.84
C ALA A 175 -25.28 15.62 28.67
N TYR A 176 -24.14 15.18 28.11
CA TYR A 176 -23.25 14.20 28.75
C TYR A 176 -21.78 14.61 28.64
N ALA A 177 -21.12 14.75 29.81
CA ALA A 177 -19.72 15.15 29.90
C ALA A 177 -18.84 13.96 30.32
N PRO A 178 -17.93 13.48 29.46
CA PRO A 178 -16.97 12.46 29.83
C PRO A 178 -15.89 13.05 30.74
N HIS A 179 -15.55 12.32 31.80
CA HIS A 179 -14.52 12.68 32.75
C HIS A 179 -13.32 11.72 32.63
N GLY A 180 -12.14 12.15 33.09
CA GLY A 180 -10.93 11.31 33.10
C GLY A 180 -10.41 10.95 31.70
N ALA A 181 -10.03 9.68 31.48
CA ALA A 181 -9.43 9.20 30.25
C ALA A 181 -10.38 9.27 29.03
N LEU A 182 -11.70 9.14 29.25
CA LEU A 182 -12.71 9.20 28.20
C LEU A 182 -12.77 10.56 27.49
N ARG A 183 -12.37 11.64 28.17
CA ARG A 183 -12.28 12.98 27.57
C ARG A 183 -11.30 13.03 26.41
N TRP A 184 -10.18 12.32 26.51
CA TRP A 184 -9.20 12.24 25.43
C TRP A 184 -9.72 11.45 24.23
N ALA A 185 -10.57 10.44 24.47
CA ALA A 185 -11.23 9.70 23.40
C ALA A 185 -12.19 10.62 22.61
N VAL A 186 -12.97 11.47 23.30
CA VAL A 186 -13.80 12.49 22.66
C VAL A 186 -12.95 13.48 21.85
N VAL A 187 -11.88 14.02 22.43
CA VAL A 187 -10.98 14.95 21.71
C VAL A 187 -10.41 14.30 20.45
N ALA A 188 -9.98 13.04 20.54
CA ALA A 188 -9.45 12.30 19.39
C ALA A 188 -10.50 12.10 18.29
N LEU A 189 -11.73 11.71 18.66
CA LEU A 189 -12.84 11.50 17.72
C LEU A 189 -13.29 12.80 17.05
N VAL A 190 -13.44 13.90 17.79
CA VAL A 190 -13.77 15.23 17.23
C VAL A 190 -12.69 15.68 16.25
N THR A 191 -11.42 15.56 16.64
CA THR A 191 -10.29 15.97 15.78
C THR A 191 -10.26 15.14 14.50
N ALA A 192 -10.45 13.82 14.61
CA ALA A 192 -10.56 12.93 13.45
C ALA A 192 -11.75 13.30 12.54
N GLY A 193 -12.91 13.63 13.13
CA GLY A 193 -14.09 14.11 12.40
C GLY A 193 -13.80 15.35 11.56
N TRP A 194 -13.15 16.36 12.15
CA TRP A 194 -12.76 17.59 11.43
C TRP A 194 -11.71 17.35 10.33
N LEU A 195 -10.73 16.48 10.57
CA LEU A 195 -9.75 16.08 9.55
C LEU A 195 -10.44 15.39 8.36
N LEU A 196 -11.41 14.53 8.63
CA LEU A 196 -12.17 13.84 7.58
C LEU A 196 -13.08 14.81 6.81
N ALA A 197 -13.78 15.71 7.50
CA ALA A 197 -14.66 16.70 6.88
C ALA A 197 -13.91 17.66 5.94
N THR A 198 -12.78 18.20 6.38
CA THR A 198 -11.92 19.08 5.57
C THR A 198 -11.36 18.37 4.34
N THR A 199 -10.98 17.10 4.51
CA THR A 199 -10.48 16.28 3.39
C THR A 199 -11.58 15.93 2.39
N ALA A 200 -12.79 15.63 2.84
CA ALA A 200 -13.94 15.41 1.96
C ALA A 200 -14.31 16.68 1.16
N ALA A 201 -14.32 17.85 1.82
CA ALA A 201 -14.59 19.14 1.19
C ALA A 201 -13.57 19.48 0.08
N THR A 202 -12.28 19.24 0.34
CA THR A 202 -11.22 19.44 -0.66
C THR A 202 -11.29 18.46 -1.82
N GLY A 203 -11.65 17.20 -1.56
CA GLY A 203 -11.87 16.18 -2.59
C GLY A 203 -13.04 16.54 -3.53
N LEU A 204 -14.17 16.99 -2.98
CA LEU A 204 -15.35 17.35 -3.76
C LEU A 204 -15.10 18.56 -4.68
N ASN A 205 -14.36 19.55 -4.18
CA ASN A 205 -14.04 20.76 -4.96
C ASN A 205 -13.16 20.47 -6.18
N ARG A 206 -12.34 19.40 -6.11
CA ARG A 206 -11.46 18.96 -7.21
C ARG A 206 -12.20 18.19 -8.30
N VAL A 207 -13.31 17.53 -7.96
CA VAL A 207 -14.17 16.81 -8.92
C VAL A 207 -15.08 17.79 -9.66
N LEU A 208 -15.61 18.80 -8.97
CA LEU A 208 -16.48 19.81 -9.57
C LEU A 208 -15.74 20.76 -10.53
N ARG A 209 -14.46 21.07 -10.27
CA ARG A 209 -13.60 21.86 -11.17
C ARG A 209 -13.12 21.12 -12.43
N ARG A 210 -13.57 19.88 -12.65
CA ARG A 210 -13.19 19.05 -13.80
C ARG A 210 -14.26 18.98 -14.89
N ASN A 211 -15.37 19.70 -14.72
CA ASN A 211 -16.40 19.97 -15.73
C ASN A 211 -16.47 21.47 -16.01
#